data_AF-A0A1G5JSZ2-F1
#
_entry.id   AF-A0A1G5JSZ2-F1
#
_cell.length_a   1.000
_cell.length_b   1.000
_cell.length_c   1.000
_cell.angle_alpha   90.00
_cell.angle_beta   90.00
_cell.angle_gamma   90.00
#
_symmetry.space_group_name_H-M   'P 1'
#
loop_
_entity.id
_entity.type
_entity.pdbx_description
1 polymer ?
#
loop_
_entity_poly.entity_id
_entity_poly.type
_entity_poly.pdbx_seq_one_letter_code
_entity_poly.pdbx_strand_id
1 'polypeptide(L)'
;MAMQSEVSIREAKVEDVPKLVVVMKELADGEDLSAYIETYEARLREQAFGPTPRIKVLLAELDGEIVGLVSCTVRSSNGGELEFIKIDELVVREDARGRGIGQALMQRLNEVVPHRGRL
;
A
#
# COMPACT_ATOMS: atom_id res chain seq x y z
N MET A 1 30.81 -10.23 6.90
CA MET A 1 29.88 -9.15 7.31
C MET A 1 28.66 -9.28 6.42
N ALA A 2 27.52 -9.69 6.97
CA ALA A 2 26.27 -9.69 6.20
C ALA A 2 25.82 -8.24 6.04
N MET A 3 25.66 -7.75 4.81
CA MET A 3 24.88 -6.53 4.57
C MET A 3 23.49 -6.80 5.14
N GLN A 4 23.09 -6.04 6.15
CA GLN A 4 21.69 -6.01 6.57
C GLN A 4 20.95 -5.31 5.43
N SER A 5 20.15 -6.05 4.66
CA SER A 5 19.24 -5.46 3.69
C SER A 5 18.26 -4.57 4.45
N GLU A 6 18.37 -3.26 4.27
CA GLU A 6 17.55 -2.27 4.98
C GLU A 6 16.21 -2.14 4.25
N VAL A 7 15.11 -2.46 4.94
CA VAL A 7 13.76 -2.21 4.43
C VAL A 7 13.48 -0.73 4.61
N SER A 8 13.19 -0.03 3.51
CA SER A 8 12.73 1.36 3.56
C SER A 8 11.23 1.45 3.24
N ILE A 9 10.53 2.35 3.94
CA ILE A 9 9.10 2.60 3.69
C ILE A 9 8.93 4.01 3.14
N ARG A 10 8.32 4.14 1.96
CA ARG A 10 8.08 5.44 1.31
C ARG A 10 6.68 5.55 0.73
N GLU A 11 6.24 6.78 0.47
CA GLU A 11 5.02 7.02 -0.30
C GLU A 11 5.23 6.59 -1.76
N ALA A 12 4.18 5.97 -2.32
CA ALA A 12 4.13 5.66 -3.74
C ALA A 12 4.02 6.95 -4.56
N LYS A 13 4.56 6.93 -5.77
CA LYS A 13 4.40 7.97 -6.78
C LYS A 13 3.64 7.43 -7.98
N VAL A 14 3.16 8.32 -8.84
CA VAL A 14 2.43 7.92 -10.04
C VAL A 14 3.28 7.03 -10.96
N GLU A 15 4.61 7.20 -10.95
CA GLU A 15 5.54 6.36 -11.72
C GLU A 15 5.64 4.92 -11.19
N ASP A 16 5.22 4.66 -9.94
CA ASP A 16 5.20 3.31 -9.36
C ASP A 16 3.99 2.49 -9.81
N VAL A 17 2.95 3.12 -10.36
CA VAL A 17 1.69 2.45 -10.73
C VAL A 17 1.90 1.19 -11.60
N PRO A 18 2.72 1.22 -12.67
CA PRO A 18 2.99 0.01 -13.45
C PRO A 18 3.66 -1.09 -12.63
N LYS A 19 4.55 -0.74 -11.69
CA LYS A 19 5.23 -1.72 -10.81
C LYS A 19 4.25 -2.32 -9.79
N LEU A 20 3.34 -1.52 -9.25
CA LEU A 20 2.32 -2.00 -8.30
C LEU A 20 1.36 -2.99 -8.93
N VAL A 21 1.00 -2.78 -10.20
CA VAL A 21 0.22 -3.75 -10.98
C VAL A 21 0.95 -5.10 -11.11
N VAL A 22 2.26 -5.08 -11.34
CA VAL A 22 3.08 -6.31 -11.40
C VAL A 22 3.15 -7.00 -10.04
N VAL A 23 3.43 -6.25 -8.97
CA VAL A 23 3.48 -6.78 -7.60
C VAL A 23 2.13 -7.39 -7.21
N MET A 24 1.00 -6.73 -7.48
CA MET A 24 -0.33 -7.29 -7.21
C MET A 24 -0.62 -8.56 -8.02
N LYS A 25 -0.13 -8.67 -9.26
CA LYS A 25 -0.22 -9.90 -10.06
C LYS A 25 0.59 -11.04 -9.44
N GLU A 26 1.82 -10.78 -9.01
CA GLU A 26 2.68 -11.77 -8.36
C GLU A 26 2.05 -12.30 -7.06
N LEU A 27 1.27 -11.46 -6.38
CA LEU A 27 0.63 -11.78 -5.11
C LEU A 27 -0.74 -12.46 -5.25
N ALA A 28 -1.27 -12.55 -6.46
CA ALA A 28 -2.60 -13.12 -6.74
C ALA A 28 -2.68 -14.65 -6.60
N ASP A 29 -1.62 -15.34 -6.17
CA ASP A 29 -1.53 -16.80 -5.91
C ASP A 29 -2.33 -17.69 -6.88
N GLY A 30 -2.21 -17.42 -8.19
CA GLY A 30 -2.86 -18.20 -9.24
C GLY A 30 -4.36 -17.95 -9.44
N GLU A 31 -4.97 -17.03 -8.69
CA GLU A 31 -6.32 -16.53 -8.96
C GLU A 31 -6.31 -15.60 -10.20
N ASP A 32 -7.30 -15.74 -11.09
CA ASP A 32 -7.49 -14.80 -12.19
C ASP A 32 -8.07 -13.49 -11.66
N LEU A 33 -7.17 -12.58 -11.28
CA LEU A 33 -7.49 -11.23 -10.85
C LEU A 33 -7.40 -10.21 -11.99
N SER A 34 -7.38 -10.63 -13.27
CA SER A 34 -7.10 -9.73 -14.40
C SER A 34 -8.04 -8.53 -14.44
N ALA A 35 -9.34 -8.74 -14.26
CA ALA A 35 -10.35 -7.65 -14.20
C ALA A 35 -10.18 -6.75 -12.97
N TYR A 36 -9.81 -7.33 -11.82
CA TYR A 36 -9.50 -6.56 -10.62
C TYR A 36 -8.24 -5.70 -10.83
N ILE A 37 -7.23 -6.23 -11.51
CA ILE A 37 -5.97 -5.52 -11.77
C ILE A 37 -6.14 -4.40 -12.80
N GLU A 38 -6.94 -4.59 -13.85
CA GLU A 38 -7.27 -3.53 -14.81
C GLU A 38 -7.97 -2.36 -14.10
N THR A 39 -8.95 -2.67 -13.23
CA THR A 39 -9.63 -1.64 -12.44
C THR A 39 -8.71 -1.04 -11.38
N TYR A 40 -7.75 -1.79 -10.85
CA TYR A 40 -6.77 -1.33 -9.88
C TYR A 40 -5.87 -0.23 -10.43
N GLU A 41 -5.33 -0.40 -11.65
CA GLU A 41 -4.47 0.62 -12.27
C GLU A 41 -5.23 1.95 -12.44
N ALA A 42 -6.42 1.90 -13.04
CA ALA A 42 -7.27 3.07 -13.24
C ALA A 42 -7.62 3.74 -11.90
N ARG A 43 -7.97 2.92 -10.89
CA ARG A 43 -8.29 3.40 -9.54
C ARG A 43 -7.10 4.09 -8.87
N LEU A 44 -5.88 3.56 -9.00
CA LEU A 44 -4.69 4.22 -8.44
C LEU A 44 -4.42 5.56 -9.13
N ARG A 45 -4.47 5.61 -10.47
CA ARG A 45 -4.25 6.84 -11.22
C ARG A 45 -5.24 7.94 -10.83
N GLU A 46 -6.52 7.58 -10.69
CA GLU A 46 -7.57 8.54 -10.34
C GLU A 46 -7.59 8.87 -8.84
N GLN A 47 -7.61 7.86 -7.98
CA GLN A 47 -7.91 8.03 -6.56
C GLN A 47 -6.67 8.16 -5.68
N ALA A 48 -5.49 7.71 -6.10
CA ALA A 48 -4.25 7.95 -5.37
C ALA A 48 -3.47 9.14 -5.91
N PHE A 49 -3.54 9.39 -7.23
CA PHE A 49 -2.70 10.40 -7.91
C PHE A 49 -3.49 11.44 -8.73
N GLY A 50 -4.82 11.38 -8.70
CA GLY A 50 -5.66 12.37 -9.38
C GLY A 50 -5.79 13.69 -8.60
N PRO A 51 -6.61 14.63 -9.10
CA PRO A 51 -6.72 15.99 -8.54
C PRO A 51 -7.32 16.02 -7.12
N THR A 52 -7.98 14.95 -6.68
CA THR A 52 -8.53 14.83 -5.33
C THR A 52 -8.17 13.44 -4.78
N PRO A 53 -6.92 13.25 -4.30
CA PRO A 53 -6.46 11.95 -3.86
C PRO A 53 -7.20 11.53 -2.58
N ARG A 54 -7.77 10.33 -2.62
CA ARG A 54 -8.52 9.70 -1.52
C ARG A 54 -7.79 8.46 -0.99
N ILE A 55 -6.98 7.80 -1.82
CA ILE A 55 -6.20 6.64 -1.45
C ILE A 55 -4.76 7.11 -1.16
N LYS A 56 -4.21 6.63 -0.05
CA LYS A 56 -2.77 6.71 0.22
C LYS A 56 -2.16 5.33 0.03
N VAL A 57 -0.96 5.28 -0.55
CA VAL A 57 -0.21 4.04 -0.77
C VAL A 57 1.21 4.22 -0.24
N LEU A 58 1.63 3.31 0.64
CA LEU A 58 3.01 3.18 1.10
C LEU A 58 3.62 1.91 0.53
N LEU A 59 4.90 1.99 0.15
CA LEU A 59 5.67 0.92 -0.42
C LEU A 59 6.77 0.50 0.54
N ALA A 60 7.01 -0.80 0.64
CA ALA A 60 8.20 -1.35 1.26
C ALA A 60 9.20 -1.69 0.16
N GLU A 61 10.38 -1.10 0.25
CA GLU A 61 11.50 -1.39 -0.65
C GLU A 61 12.61 -2.12 0.09
N LEU A 62 13.10 -3.19 -0.52
CA LEU A 62 14.24 -3.96 -0.06
C LEU A 62 15.24 -4.04 -1.20
N ASP A 63 16.47 -3.56 -0.98
CA ASP A 63 17.54 -3.55 -1.99
C ASP A 63 17.12 -2.88 -3.33
N GLY A 64 16.25 -1.86 -3.25
CA GLY A 64 15.73 -1.10 -4.41
C GLY A 64 14.50 -1.71 -5.07
N GLU A 65 14.03 -2.87 -4.62
CA GLU A 65 12.87 -3.57 -5.15
C GLU A 65 11.66 -3.41 -4.25
N ILE A 66 10.48 -3.18 -4.86
CA ILE A 66 9.22 -3.11 -4.12
C ILE A 66 8.84 -4.54 -3.69
N VAL A 67 8.88 -4.80 -2.40
CA VAL A 67 8.58 -6.11 -1.80
C VAL A 67 7.26 -6.14 -1.02
N GLY A 68 6.58 -5.00 -0.90
CA GLY A 68 5.28 -4.93 -0.28
C GLY A 68 4.64 -3.55 -0.41
N LEU A 69 3.35 -3.49 -0.09
CA LEU A 69 2.58 -2.26 -0.07
C LEU A 69 1.51 -2.30 1.02
N VAL A 70 1.10 -1.11 1.46
CA VAL A 70 -0.18 -0.91 2.13
C VAL A 70 -0.90 0.24 1.42
N SER A 71 -2.17 0.02 1.06
CA SER A 71 -3.05 1.07 0.56
C SER A 71 -4.19 1.27 1.54
N CYS A 72 -4.57 2.53 1.74
CA CYS A 72 -5.68 2.86 2.63
C CYS A 72 -6.49 4.03 2.09
N THR A 73 -7.73 4.11 2.55
CA THR A 73 -8.57 5.27 2.37
C THR A 73 -9.02 5.84 3.72
N VAL A 74 -8.94 7.16 3.86
CA VAL A 74 -9.57 7.88 4.98
C VAL A 74 -11.04 8.13 4.65
N ARG A 75 -11.93 7.76 5.58
CA ARG A 75 -13.38 7.91 5.47
C ARG A 75 -13.93 8.65 6.69
N SER A 76 -14.98 9.43 6.47
CA SER A 76 -15.75 10.05 7.54
C SER A 76 -17.04 9.27 7.79
N SER A 77 -17.50 9.24 9.05
CA SER A 77 -18.81 8.66 9.39
C SER A 77 -19.97 9.42 8.73
N ASN A 78 -21.14 8.78 8.64
CA ASN A 78 -22.39 9.42 8.21
C ASN A 78 -22.81 10.46 9.25
N GLY A 79 -22.24 11.66 9.16
CA GLY A 79 -22.36 12.73 10.15
C GLY A 79 -21.08 13.55 10.33
N GLY A 80 -19.94 13.06 9.85
CA GLY A 80 -18.65 13.77 9.91
C GLY A 80 -17.98 13.82 11.29
N GLU A 81 -18.57 13.17 12.29
CA GLU A 81 -18.09 13.19 13.67
C GLU A 81 -16.85 12.33 13.90
N LEU A 82 -16.63 11.32 13.04
CA LEU A 82 -15.53 10.37 13.14
C LEU A 82 -14.80 10.24 11.81
N GLU A 83 -13.48 10.13 11.88
CA GLU A 83 -12.63 9.73 10.76
C GLU A 83 -12.00 8.37 11.07
N PHE A 84 -12.05 7.46 10.10
CA PHE A 84 -11.45 6.13 10.21
C PHE A 84 -10.64 5.79 8.96
N ILE A 85 -9.60 5.00 9.16
CA ILE A 85 -8.75 4.47 8.10
C ILE A 85 -9.30 3.10 7.72
N LYS A 86 -9.64 2.93 6.44
CA LYS A 86 -9.90 1.62 5.87
C LYS A 86 -8.65 1.15 5.14
N ILE A 87 -8.07 0.03 5.56
CA ILE A 87 -7.03 -0.64 4.79
C ILE A 87 -7.71 -1.30 3.58
N ASP A 88 -7.26 -0.93 2.38
CA ASP A 88 -7.76 -1.48 1.13
C ASP A 88 -6.90 -2.68 0.70
N GLU A 89 -5.57 -2.56 0.81
CA GLU A 89 -4.62 -3.67 0.67
C GLU A 89 -3.51 -3.59 1.73
N LEU A 90 -3.05 -4.75 2.19
CA LEU A 90 -1.76 -4.90 2.88
C LEU A 90 -1.12 -6.19 2.37
N VAL A 91 -0.05 -6.06 1.61
CA VAL A 91 0.59 -7.22 0.99
C VAL A 91 2.10 -7.15 1.05
N VAL A 92 2.73 -8.30 1.27
CA VAL A 92 4.19 -8.50 1.26
C VAL A 92 4.48 -9.75 0.43
N ARG A 93 5.43 -9.63 -0.50
CA ARG A 93 5.96 -10.75 -1.31
C ARG A 93 6.37 -11.90 -0.40
N GLU A 94 6.08 -13.13 -0.83
CA GLU A 94 6.24 -14.31 0.00
C GLU A 94 7.67 -14.51 0.51
N ASP A 95 8.67 -14.29 -0.35
CA ASP A 95 10.11 -14.35 -0.06
C ASP A 95 10.63 -13.27 0.91
N ALA A 96 9.84 -12.22 1.12
CA ALA A 96 10.11 -11.12 2.02
C ALA A 96 9.30 -11.20 3.34
N ARG A 97 8.40 -12.18 3.49
CA ARG A 97 7.62 -12.41 4.73
C ARG A 97 8.53 -12.88 5.87
N GLY A 98 8.03 -12.76 7.10
CA GLY A 98 8.78 -13.12 8.32
C GLY A 98 9.86 -12.11 8.74
N ARG A 99 10.05 -11.02 7.98
CA ARG A 99 11.05 -9.96 8.22
C ARG A 99 10.50 -8.71 8.89
N GLY A 100 9.26 -8.73 9.37
CA GLY A 100 8.60 -7.56 10.00
C GLY A 100 8.12 -6.47 9.04
N ILE A 101 8.18 -6.68 7.72
CA ILE A 101 7.81 -5.67 6.70
C ILE A 101 6.35 -5.19 6.85
N GLY A 102 5.40 -6.11 7.05
CA GLY A 102 4.00 -5.75 7.24
C GLY A 102 3.78 -4.88 8.47
N GLN A 103 4.54 -5.13 9.55
CA GLN A 103 4.50 -4.30 10.74
C GLN A 103 5.10 -2.91 10.47
N ALA A 104 6.22 -2.84 9.75
CA ALA A 104 6.83 -1.56 9.38
C ALA A 104 5.89 -0.71 8.50
N LEU A 105 5.19 -1.33 7.54
CA LEU A 105 4.17 -0.66 6.72
C LEU A 105 3.04 -0.08 7.58
N MET A 106 2.50 -0.85 8.50
CA MET A 106 1.41 -0.41 9.39
C MET A 106 1.86 0.67 10.38
N GLN A 107 3.08 0.58 10.90
CA GLN A 107 3.66 1.62 11.76
C GLN A 107 3.81 2.93 11.01
N ARG A 108 4.41 2.88 9.81
CA ARG A 108 4.56 4.06 8.97
C ARG A 108 3.20 4.65 8.57
N LEU A 109 2.20 3.81 8.31
CA LEU A 109 0.84 4.27 8.01
C LEU A 109 0.25 5.09 9.15
N ASN A 110 0.38 4.60 10.39
CA ASN A 110 -0.07 5.32 11.58
C ASN A 110 0.59 6.68 11.76
N GLU A 111 1.84 6.83 11.32
CA GLU A 111 2.57 8.10 11.39
C GLU A 111 2.11 9.11 10.32
N VAL A 112 1.84 8.65 9.09
CA VAL A 112 1.54 9.54 7.95
C VAL A 112 0.06 9.82 7.74
N VAL A 113 -0.82 9.03 8.35
CA VAL A 113 -2.26 9.21 8.24
C VAL A 113 -2.80 9.74 9.57
N PRO A 114 -3.15 11.04 9.64
CA PRO A 114 -3.82 11.58 10.81
C PRO A 114 -5.17 10.88 10.97
N HIS A 115 -5.36 10.23 12.11
CA HIS A 115 -6.60 9.59 12.49
C HIS A 115 -6.84 9.86 13.98
N ARG A 116 -8.09 10.12 14.35
CA ARG A 116 -8.47 10.45 15.73
C ARG A 116 -8.91 9.23 16.57
N GLY A 117 -8.80 8.02 16.02
CA GLY A 117 -9.09 6.74 16.69
C GLY A 117 -7.90 5.78 16.61
N ARG A 118 -7.93 4.66 17.35
CA ARG A 118 -6.96 3.55 17.15
C ARG A 118 -7.42 2.70 15.96
N LEU A 119 -6.49 2.26 15.12
CA LEU A 119 -6.70 1.22 14.09
C LEU A 119 -7.38 -0.04 14.66
#